data_AF-A0A0N0PFN6-F1
#
_entry.id   AF-A0A0N0PFN6-F1
#
_cell.length_a   1.000
_cell.length_b   1.000
_cell.length_c   1.000
_cell.angle_alpha   90.00
_cell.angle_beta   90.00
_cell.angle_gamma   90.00
#
_symmetry.space_group_name_H-M   'P 1'
#
loop_
_entity.id
_entity.type
_entity.pdbx_description
1 polymer ?
#
loop_
_entity_poly.entity_id
_entity_poly.type
_entity_poly.pdbx_seq_one_letter_code
_entity_poly.pdbx_strand_id
1 'polypeptide(L)'
;MSPEDQKAWERLEMAKEIDFDRMLQIARKRDMVPSRRPRIRDEQLYICHIDPAPFQLVERTSLLKVHSLFSTLGVSRAYVTAIGRLIGVVSLKEVSAE
;
A
#
# COMPACT_ATOMS: atom_id res chain seq x y z
N MET A 1 2.82 -31.67 -5.69
CA MET A 1 2.09 -30.80 -6.63
C MET A 1 2.90 -30.71 -7.91
N SER A 2 2.25 -30.81 -9.06
CA SER A 2 2.89 -30.59 -10.35
C SER A 2 3.30 -29.11 -10.48
N PRO A 3 4.36 -28.76 -11.23
CA PRO A 3 4.69 -27.36 -11.55
C PRO A 3 3.51 -26.57 -12.15
N GLU A 4 2.60 -27.26 -12.85
CA GLU A 4 1.38 -26.64 -13.40
C GLU A 4 0.34 -26.33 -12.32
N ASP A 5 0.20 -27.20 -11.32
CA ASP A 5 -0.71 -26.99 -10.18
C ASP A 5 -0.27 -25.78 -9.33
N GLN A 6 1.04 -25.57 -9.20
CA GLN A 6 1.62 -24.44 -8.48
C GLN A 6 1.23 -23.10 -9.14
N LYS A 7 1.35 -23.02 -10.46
CA LYS A 7 1.06 -21.80 -11.22
C LYS A 7 -0.44 -21.49 -11.26
N ALA A 8 -1.28 -22.53 -11.29
CA ALA A 8 -2.71 -22.39 -11.17
C ALA A 8 -3.10 -21.88 -9.77
N TRP A 9 -2.48 -22.42 -8.72
CA TRP A 9 -2.67 -21.97 -7.34
C TRP A 9 -2.24 -20.51 -7.13
N GLU A 10 -1.07 -20.11 -7.63
CA GLU A 10 -0.58 -18.73 -7.52
C GLU A 10 -1.50 -17.75 -8.23
N ARG A 11 -1.97 -18.07 -9.44
CA ARG A 11 -2.95 -17.22 -10.15
C ARG A 11 -4.26 -17.09 -9.38
N LEU A 12 -4.73 -18.19 -8.79
CA LEU A 12 -5.97 -18.20 -8.02
C LEU A 12 -5.82 -17.40 -6.72
N GLU A 13 -4.69 -17.53 -6.02
CA GLU A 13 -4.40 -16.73 -4.82
C GLU A 13 -4.23 -15.25 -5.13
N MET A 14 -3.50 -14.91 -6.20
CA MET A 14 -3.30 -13.51 -6.60
C MET A 14 -4.56 -12.85 -7.16
N ALA A 15 -5.55 -13.64 -7.59
CA ALA A 15 -6.87 -13.16 -8.00
C ALA A 15 -7.83 -12.94 -6.82
N LYS A 16 -7.46 -13.37 -5.59
CA LYS A 16 -8.23 -13.01 -4.40
C LYS A 16 -8.00 -11.53 -4.12
N GLU A 17 -9.09 -10.77 -4.12
CA GLU A 17 -9.04 -9.39 -3.65
C GLU A 17 -8.66 -9.37 -2.18
N ILE A 18 -7.74 -8.46 -1.84
CA ILE A 18 -7.34 -8.23 -0.46
C ILE A 18 -8.48 -7.47 0.23
N ASP A 19 -9.31 -8.23 0.95
CA ASP A 19 -10.33 -7.67 1.83
C ASP A 19 -9.64 -7.16 3.11
N PHE A 20 -9.30 -5.87 3.09
CA PHE A 20 -8.61 -5.19 4.19
C PHE A 20 -9.41 -5.26 5.50
N ASP A 21 -10.74 -5.21 5.43
CA ASP A 21 -11.62 -5.33 6.61
C ASP A 21 -11.53 -6.73 7.21
N ARG A 22 -11.57 -7.77 6.37
CA ARG A 22 -11.42 -9.16 6.81
C ARG A 22 -10.02 -9.44 7.36
N MET A 23 -8.97 -8.90 6.75
CA MET A 23 -7.60 -9.02 7.27
C MET A 23 -7.46 -8.37 8.65
N LEU A 24 -8.05 -7.19 8.85
CA LEU A 24 -8.07 -6.51 10.15
C LEU A 24 -8.85 -7.32 11.21
N GLN A 25 -9.96 -7.95 10.83
CA GLN A 25 -10.72 -8.82 11.74
C GLN A 25 -9.95 -10.10 12.13
N ILE A 26 -9.20 -10.71 11.20
CA ILE A 26 -8.38 -11.88 11.48
C ILE A 26 -7.22 -11.55 12.42
N ALA A 27 -6.59 -10.39 12.25
CA ALA A 27 -5.57 -9.89 13.17
C ALA A 27 -6.16 -9.73 14.59
N ARG A 28 -7.33 -9.09 14.72
CA ARG A 28 -8.05 -8.95 16.00
C ARG A 28 -8.37 -10.28 16.68
N LYS A 29 -8.63 -11.35 15.92
CA LYS A 29 -9.00 -12.65 16.47
C LYS A 29 -7.79 -13.51 16.87
N ARG A 30 -6.62 -13.29 16.27
CA ARG A 30 -5.38 -14.04 16.57
C ARG A 30 -4.81 -13.74 17.96
N ASP A 31 -5.14 -12.59 18.54
CA ASP A 31 -4.66 -12.18 19.86
C ASP A 31 -5.42 -12.84 21.04
N MET A 32 -6.41 -13.70 20.76
CA MET A 32 -7.26 -14.33 21.79
C MET A 32 -6.72 -15.67 22.34
N VAL A 33 -5.42 -15.95 22.20
CA VAL A 33 -4.76 -17.12 22.83
C VAL A 33 -3.82 -16.63 23.93
N PRO A 34 -4.22 -16.68 25.22
CA PRO A 34 -3.38 -16.20 26.31
C PRO A 34 -2.45 -17.33 26.75
N SER A 35 -1.21 -17.36 26.28
CA SER A 35 -0.19 -18.23 26.90
C SER A 35 1.22 -17.65 26.82
N ARG A 36 1.59 -17.00 27.94
CA ARG A 36 2.94 -16.84 28.51
C ARG A 36 3.99 -16.04 27.72
N ARG A 37 4.07 -14.73 27.99
CA ARG A 37 5.14 -14.01 28.76
C ARG A 37 5.23 -12.53 28.31
N PRO A 38 5.64 -11.59 29.19
CA PRO A 38 5.20 -10.20 29.12
C PRO A 38 6.29 -9.28 28.58
N ARG A 39 6.10 -8.55 27.47
CA ARG A 39 7.02 -7.48 27.08
C ARG A 39 6.34 -6.38 26.27
N ILE A 40 6.22 -5.22 26.95
CA ILE A 40 6.13 -3.86 26.39
C ILE A 40 4.74 -3.46 25.87
N ARG A 41 3.96 -2.76 26.73
CA ARG A 41 2.99 -1.71 26.36
C ARG A 41 2.36 -1.87 24.96
N ASP A 42 1.55 -2.90 24.78
CA ASP A 42 0.93 -3.22 23.48
C ASP A 42 -0.29 -2.31 23.17
N GLU A 43 -0.82 -1.58 24.17
CA GLU A 43 -1.97 -0.67 24.01
C GLU A 43 -1.79 0.47 22.99
N GLN A 44 -0.58 0.79 22.56
CA GLN A 44 -0.34 1.85 21.55
C GLN A 44 -0.04 1.34 20.14
N LEU A 45 0.14 0.04 19.92
CA LEU A 45 0.57 -0.47 18.60
C LEU A 45 -0.54 -0.55 17.54
N TYR A 46 -1.81 -0.40 17.94
CA TYR A 46 -2.96 -0.67 17.07
C TYR A 46 -3.71 0.56 16.56
N ILE A 47 -3.19 1.77 16.79
CA ILE A 47 -3.79 3.02 16.26
C ILE A 47 -2.83 3.65 15.24
N CYS A 48 -2.45 2.91 14.21
CA CYS A 48 -1.83 3.50 13.03
C CYS A 48 -2.94 4.12 12.17
N HIS A 49 -3.17 5.43 12.31
CA HIS A 49 -4.02 6.17 11.39
C HIS A 49 -3.38 6.15 10.00
N ILE A 50 -3.95 5.35 9.10
CA ILE A 50 -3.57 5.33 7.69
C ILE A 50 -4.44 6.38 7.01
N ASP A 51 -3.86 7.55 6.76
CA ASP A 51 -4.54 8.58 5.99
C ASP A 51 -4.57 8.18 4.51
N PRO A 52 -5.72 8.28 3.83
CA PRO A 52 -5.78 8.05 2.40
C PRO A 52 -4.90 9.06 1.67
N ALA A 53 -4.18 8.61 0.64
CA ALA A 53 -3.37 9.51 -0.16
C ALA A 53 -4.28 10.58 -0.81
N PRO A 54 -3.96 11.88 -0.67
CA PRO A 54 -4.82 12.96 -1.15
C PRO A 54 -4.93 12.99 -2.68
N PHE A 55 -3.97 12.40 -3.39
CA PHE A 55 -3.99 12.20 -4.82
C PHE A 55 -3.09 11.01 -5.20
N GLN A 56 -3.35 10.43 -6.37
CA GLN A 56 -2.65 9.27 -6.89
C GLN A 56 -2.18 9.55 -8.32
N LEU A 57 -0.91 9.24 -8.61
CA LEU A 57 -0.36 9.38 -9.95
C LEU A 57 -0.49 8.05 -10.72
N VAL A 58 -0.82 8.13 -12.00
CA VAL A 58 -0.90 6.97 -12.88
C VAL A 58 0.38 6.87 -13.72
N GLU A 59 0.84 5.65 -13.99
CA GLU A 59 2.12 5.35 -14.67
C GLU A 59 2.33 6.05 -16.03
N ARG A 60 1.25 6.49 -16.71
CA ARG A 60 1.29 7.15 -18.02
C ARG A 60 1.07 8.66 -17.97
N THR A 61 1.27 9.28 -16.81
CA THR A 61 1.14 10.74 -16.67
C THR A 61 2.39 11.43 -17.23
N SER A 62 2.20 12.40 -18.13
CA SER A 62 3.34 13.13 -18.71
C SER A 62 4.06 14.00 -17.68
N LEU A 63 5.38 14.16 -17.81
CA LEU A 63 6.19 14.95 -16.88
C LEU A 63 5.68 16.39 -16.70
N LEU A 64 5.25 17.03 -17.79
CA LEU A 64 4.61 18.35 -17.74
C LEU A 64 3.36 18.38 -16.85
N LYS A 65 2.50 17.35 -16.95
CA LYS A 65 1.32 17.24 -16.09
C LYS A 65 1.72 16.97 -14.64
N VAL A 66 2.76 16.18 -14.41
CA VAL A 66 3.32 15.95 -13.07
C VAL A 66 3.82 17.27 -12.48
N HIS A 67 4.65 18.04 -13.19
CA HIS A 67 5.15 19.33 -12.74
C HIS A 67 4.01 20.32 -12.40
N SER A 68 3.00 20.41 -13.26
CA SER A 68 1.81 21.24 -13.03
C SER A 68 1.00 20.78 -11.80
N LEU A 69 0.81 19.46 -11.61
CA LEU A 69 0.12 18.92 -10.45
C LEU A 69 0.85 19.24 -9.15
N PHE A 70 2.18 19.07 -9.12
CA PHE A 70 2.99 19.39 -7.96
C PHE A 70 2.91 20.88 -7.60
N SER A 71 3.00 21.75 -8.61
CA SER A 71 2.86 23.20 -8.43
C SER A 71 1.46 23.62 -7.96
N THR A 72 0.41 22.97 -8.48
CA THR A 72 -0.98 23.30 -8.18
C THR A 72 -1.40 22.81 -6.79
N LEU A 73 -0.98 21.60 -6.42
CA LEU A 73 -1.34 20.97 -5.15
C LEU A 73 -0.38 21.35 -4.02
N GLY A 74 0.77 21.96 -4.32
CA GLY A 74 1.78 22.32 -3.31
C GLY A 74 2.40 21.10 -2.60
N VAL A 75 2.44 19.96 -3.29
CA VAL A 75 2.87 18.67 -2.73
C VAL A 75 4.32 18.38 -3.08
N SER A 76 5.02 17.68 -2.19
CA SER A 76 6.45 17.36 -2.37
C SER A 76 6.71 15.93 -2.85
N ARG A 77 5.74 15.03 -2.66
CA ARG A 77 5.82 13.60 -3.02
C ARG A 77 4.47 13.13 -3.56
N ALA A 78 4.54 12.26 -4.55
CA ALA A 78 3.40 11.62 -5.17
C ALA A 78 3.65 10.12 -5.27
N TYR A 79 2.63 9.32 -4.95
CA TYR A 79 2.67 7.87 -5.13
C TYR A 79 2.17 7.51 -6.52
N VAL A 80 2.96 6.75 -7.26
CA VAL A 80 2.62 6.27 -8.59
C VAL A 80 2.04 4.89 -8.49
N THR A 81 0.93 4.67 -9.17
CA THR A 81 0.18 3.41 -9.15
C THR A 81 -0.14 2.93 -10.56
N ALA A 82 -0.28 1.62 -10.68
CA ALA A 82 -0.83 0.95 -11.85
C ALA A 82 -1.80 -0.14 -11.38
N ILE A 83 -3.04 -0.10 -11.86
CA ILE A 83 -4.07 -1.12 -11.54
C ILE A 83 -4.20 -1.36 -10.01
N GLY A 84 -4.24 -0.28 -9.24
CA GLY A 84 -4.36 -0.34 -7.77
C GLY A 84 -3.11 -0.79 -7.01
N ARG A 85 -1.98 -1.03 -7.70
CA ARG A 85 -0.70 -1.38 -7.07
C ARG A 85 0.24 -0.18 -7.07
N LEU A 86 0.91 0.05 -5.94
CA LEU A 86 1.99 1.03 -5.85
C LEU A 86 3.18 0.54 -6.70
N ILE A 87 3.60 1.35 -7.67
CA ILE A 87 4.74 1.05 -8.53
C ILE A 87 5.96 1.92 -8.23
N GLY A 88 5.78 3.07 -7.58
CA GLY A 88 6.88 3.97 -7.25
C GLY A 88 6.45 5.24 -6.54
N VAL A 89 7.43 6.09 -6.22
CA VAL A 89 7.23 7.42 -5.64
C VAL A 89 7.99 8.41 -6.49
N VAL A 90 7.38 9.57 -6.75
CA VAL A 90 8.01 10.69 -7.44
C VAL A 90 8.03 11.88 -6.48
N SER A 91 9.16 12.58 -6.42
CA SER A 91 9.34 13.77 -5.61
C SER A 91 9.54 15.03 -6.46
N LEU A 92 9.19 16.19 -5.91
CA LEU A 92 9.34 17.47 -6.60
C LEU A 92 10.79 17.72 -7.05
N LYS A 93 11.76 17.27 -6.24
CA LYS A 93 13.19 17.41 -6.52
C LYS A 93 13.62 16.66 -7.77
N GLU A 94 13.03 15.50 -8.03
CA GLU A 94 13.35 14.68 -9.22
C GLU A 94 12.72 15.26 -10.49
N VAL A 95 11.61 15.99 -10.36
CA VAL A 95 10.90 16.62 -11.48
C VAL A 95 11.48 18.00 -11.84
N SER A 96 12.17 18.65 -10.90
CA SER A 96 12.79 19.98 -11.09
C SER A 96 14.29 19.93 -11.39
N ALA A 97 14.89 18.74 -11.45
CA ALA A 97 16.33 18.56 -11.70
C ALA A 97 16.71 18.65 -13.20
N GLU A 98 15.90 19.34 -14.00
CA GLU A 98 16.15 19.58 -15.43
C GLU A 98 16.56 21.04 -15.67
#